data_AF-A0A3A5AP37-F1
#
_entry.id   AF-A0A3A5AP37-F1
#
_cell.length_a   1.000
_cell.length_b   1.000
_cell.length_c   1.000
_cell.angle_alpha   90.00
_cell.angle_beta   90.00
_cell.angle_gamma   90.00
#
_symmetry.space_group_name_H-M   'P 1'
#
loop_
_entity.id
_entity.type
_entity.pdbx_description
1 polymer ?
#
loop_
_entity_poly.entity_id
_entity_poly.type
_entity_poly.pdbx_seq_one_letter_code
_entity_poly.pdbx_strand_id
1 'polypeptide(L)' 'MGVRYCPYCKQIVETKTLMKGYKHQMYNGIPVKLRLIVHKEEDGGCGQTWETVEIPVEYVIGYKKGKP' A
#
# COMPACT_ATOMS: atom_id res chain seq x y z
N MET A 1 0.83 -3.88 11.18
CA MET A 1 0.06 -4.84 10.35
C MET A 1 -1.02 -4.05 9.64
N GLY A 2 -1.54 -4.53 8.51
CA GLY A 2 -2.59 -3.83 7.78
C GLY A 2 -3.37 -4.76 6.89
N VAL A 3 -4.68 -4.52 6.79
CA VAL A 3 -5.58 -5.30 5.94
C VAL A 3 -5.62 -4.65 4.56
N ARG A 4 -5.35 -5.41 3.50
CA ARG A 4 -5.30 -4.90 2.12
C ARG A 4 -5.80 -5.94 1.13
N TYR A 5 -6.19 -5.50 -0.06
CA TYR A 5 -6.52 -6.40 -1.15
C TYR A 5 -5.25 -7.09 -1.70
N CYS A 6 -5.27 -8.43 -1.76
CA CYS A 6 -4.22 -9.21 -2.40
C CYS A 6 -4.52 -9.36 -3.89
N PRO A 7 -3.67 -8.86 -4.81
CA PRO A 7 -3.91 -8.97 -6.24
C PRO A 7 -3.84 -10.41 -6.77
N TYR A 8 -3.17 -11.30 -6.04
CA TYR A 8 -3.02 -12.71 -6.40
C TYR A 8 -4.20 -13.57 -5.93
N CYS A 9 -4.65 -13.38 -4.69
CA CYS A 9 -5.78 -14.13 -4.12
C CYS A 9 -7.15 -13.51 -4.41
N LYS A 10 -7.17 -12.26 -4.91
CA LYS A 10 -8.37 -11.48 -5.20
C LYS A 10 -9.33 -11.31 -4.01
N GLN A 11 -8.77 -11.17 -2.82
CA GLN A 11 -9.53 -11.01 -1.57
C GLN A 11 -8.81 -10.05 -0.62
N ILE A 12 -9.52 -9.62 0.42
CA ILE A 12 -9.00 -8.76 1.47
C ILE A 12 -8.25 -9.63 2.48
N VAL A 13 -7.01 -9.28 2.79
CA VAL A 13 -6.09 -10.14 3.57
C VAL A 13 -5.23 -9.36 4.55
N GLU A 14 -4.71 -10.06 5.56
CA GLU A 14 -3.68 -9.52 6.43
C GLU A 14 -2.31 -9.44 5.73
N THR A 15 -1.70 -8.26 5.80
CA THR A 15 -0.40 -7.99 5.20
C THR A 15 0.62 -7.49 6.23
N LYS A 16 1.88 -7.84 5.98
CA LYS A 16 3.04 -7.31 6.69
C LYS A 16 3.84 -6.42 5.75
N THR A 17 4.17 -5.22 6.21
CA THR A 17 5.11 -4.35 5.49
C THR A 17 6.52 -4.88 5.65
N LEU A 18 7.24 -5.03 4.55
CA LEU A 18 8.65 -5.38 4.54
C LEU A 18 9.48 -4.09 4.65
N MET A 19 10.44 -4.04 5.57
CA MET A 19 11.34 -2.88 5.68
C MET A 19 12.22 -2.74 4.43
N LYS A 20 12.58 -3.87 3.81
CA LYS A 20 13.24 -3.91 2.50
C LYS A 20 12.24 -3.48 1.44
N GLY A 21 12.46 -2.30 0.83
CA GLY A 21 11.60 -1.74 -0.21
C GLY A 21 10.83 -0.49 0.20
N TYR A 22 11.03 0.04 1.41
CA TYR A 22 10.59 1.39 1.73
C TYR A 22 11.41 2.41 0.94
N LYS A 23 10.76 3.20 0.09
CA LYS A 23 11.40 4.26 -0.70
C LYS A 23 10.53 5.50 -0.75
N HIS A 24 11.17 6.66 -0.70
CA HIS A 24 10.54 7.93 -1.07
C HIS A 24 11.01 8.28 -2.48
N GLN A 25 10.08 8.59 -3.37
CA GLN A 25 10.43 8.99 -4.74
C GLN A 25 9.47 10.06 -5.26
N MET A 26 9.92 10.81 -6.25
CA MET A 26 9.07 11.71 -7.01
C MET A 26 8.41 10.94 -8.16
N TYR A 27 7.09 10.93 -8.22
CA TYR A 27 6.31 10.38 -9.32
C TYR A 27 5.50 11.50 -9.96
N ASN A 28 5.85 11.92 -11.19
CA ASN A 28 5.25 13.06 -11.88
C ASN A 28 5.20 14.35 -11.02
N GLY A 29 6.28 14.63 -10.28
CA GLY A 29 6.37 15.80 -9.38
C GLY A 29 5.65 15.63 -8.04
N ILE A 30 5.04 14.47 -7.79
CA ILE A 30 4.35 14.16 -6.54
C ILE A 30 5.29 13.32 -5.64
N PRO A 31 5.58 13.75 -4.41
CA PRO A 31 6.35 12.93 -3.47
C PRO A 31 5.50 11.75 -3.00
N VAL A 32 5.83 10.55 -3.45
CA VAL A 32 5.13 9.31 -3.08
C VAL A 32 5.99 8.42 -2.20
N LYS A 33 5.35 7.61 -1.36
CA LYS A 33 6.04 6.57 -0.59
C LYS A 33 5.69 5.21 -1.17
N LEU A 34 6.72 4.47 -1.57
CA LEU A 34 6.59 3.07 -1.96
C LEU A 34 6.86 2.18 -0.75
N ARG A 35 6.04 1.14 -0.61
CA ARG A 35 6.26 0.09 0.39
C ARG A 35 6.05 -1.27 -0.25
N LEU A 36 7.00 -2.17 -0.03
CA LEU A 36 6.82 -3.59 -0.34
C LEU A 36 6.08 -4.27 0.81
N ILE A 37 5.06 -5.04 0.50
CA ILE A 37 4.26 -5.77 1.49
C ILE A 37 4.12 -7.23 1.08
N VAL A 38 3.82 -8.09 2.05
CA VAL A 38 3.62 -9.54 1.87
C VAL A 38 2.28 -9.98 2.46
N HIS A 39 1.59 -10.91 1.80
CA HIS A 39 0.43 -11.61 2.36
C HIS A 39 0.92 -12.62 3.41
N LYS A 40 0.48 -12.48 4.67
CA LYS A 40 0.93 -13.34 5.78
C LYS A 40 0.47 -14.79 5.61
N GLU A 41 1.42 -15.71 5.54
CA GLU A 41 1.14 -17.15 5.48
C GLU A 41 0.50 -17.69 6.78
N GLU A 42 0.78 -17.06 7.92
CA GLU A 42 0.23 -17.45 9.25
C GLU A 42 -1.31 -17.43 9.30
N ASP A 43 -1.96 -16.66 8.43
CA ASP A 43 -3.43 -16.54 8.32
C ASP A 43 -3.97 -17.22 7.05
N GLY A 44 -3.23 -18.20 6.50
CA GLY A 44 -3.58 -18.87 5.25
C GLY A 44 -3.24 -18.06 3.99
N GLY A 45 -2.36 -17.08 4.13
CA GLY A 45 -1.99 -16.22 3.02
C GLY A 45 -1.04 -16.83 1.99
N CYS A 46 -1.03 -16.26 0.79
CA CYS A 46 -0.30 -16.81 -0.35
C CYS A 46 1.21 -16.52 -0.37
N GLY A 47 1.75 -15.81 0.63
CA GLY A 47 3.16 -15.45 0.71
C GLY A 47 3.67 -14.49 -0.38
N GLN A 48 2.83 -14.09 -1.33
CA GLN A 48 3.22 -13.21 -2.43
C GLN A 48 3.48 -11.78 -1.93
N THR A 49 4.44 -11.12 -2.57
CA THR A 49 4.81 -9.74 -2.28
C THR A 49 4.37 -8.79 -3.38
N TRP A 50 3.94 -7.58 -3.04
CA TRP A 50 3.66 -6.53 -4.01
C TRP A 50 3.95 -5.14 -3.46
N GLU A 51 4.13 -4.19 -4.36
CA GLU A 51 4.37 -2.79 -4.03
C GLU A 51 3.05 -2.05 -3.81
N THR A 52 3.08 -1.12 -2.85
CA THR A 52 1.99 -0.18 -2.58
C THR A 52 2.52 1.24 -2.72
N VAL A 53 1.68 2.12 -3.25
CA VAL A 53 1.97 3.55 -3.41
C VAL A 53 1.08 4.33 -2.44
N GLU A 54 1.70 5.14 -1.58
CA GLU A 54 1.01 6.11 -0.73
C GLU A 54 1.22 7.50 -1.34
N ILE A 55 0.11 8.11 -1.78
CA ILE A 55 0.08 9.46 -2.35
C ILE A 55 -0.42 10.41 -1.26
N PRO A 56 0.28 11.53 -0.98
CA PRO A 56 -0.19 12.52 -0.04
C PRO A 56 -1.52 13.14 -0.51
N VAL A 57 -2.41 13.38 0.45
CA VAL A 57 -3.81 13.72 0.18
C VAL A 57 -3.97 15.03 -0.59
N GLU A 58 -3.04 15.96 -0.43
CA GLU A 58 -3.01 17.24 -1.12
C GLU A 58 -2.82 17.12 -2.65
N TYR A 59 -2.35 15.96 -3.13
CA TYR A 59 -2.20 15.67 -4.57
C TYR A 59 -3.35 14.85 -5.15
N VAL A 60 -4.36 14.48 -4.35
CA VAL A 60 -5.52 13.70 -4.82
C VAL A 60 -6.59 14.65 -5.37
N ILE A 61 -6.76 14.65 -6.69
CA ILE A 61 -7.78 15.46 -7.38
C ILE A 61 -9.18 15.07 -6.90
N GLY A 62 -9.99 16.05 -6.52
CA GLY A 62 -11.36 15.82 -6.02
C GLY A 62 -11.45 15.52 -4.52
N TYR A 63 -10.33 15.46 -3.80
CA TYR A 63 -10.35 15.41 -2.34
C TYR A 63 -10.84 16.76 -1.78
N LYS A 64 -12.10 16.81 -1.32
CA LYS A 64 -12.62 17.96 -0.58
C LYS A 64 -12.17 17.84 0.86
N LYS A 65 -11.16 18.62 1.26
CA LYS A 65 -10.81 18.79 2.67
C LYS A 65 -11.97 19.51 3.37
N GLY A 66 -12.79 18.74 4.07
CA GLY A 66 -13.93 19.25 4.84
C GLY A 66 -15.28 18.71 4.37
N LYS A 67 -15.78 17.71 5.09
CA LYS A 67 -17.07 17.81 5.75
C LYS A 67 -16.92 17.25 7.17
N PRO A 68 -17.47 17.91 8.20
CA PRO A 68 -17.53 17.37 9.56
C PRO A 68 -18.31 16.05 9.61
#